data_AF-A0A1Y2VXK6-F1
#
_entry.id   AF-A0A1Y2VXK6-F1
#
_cell.length_a   1.000
_cell.length_b   1.000
_cell.length_c   1.000
_cell.angle_alpha   90.00
_cell.angle_beta   90.00
_cell.angle_gamma   90.00
#
_symmetry.space_group_name_H-M   'P 1'
#
loop_
_entity.id
_entity.type
_entity.pdbx_description
1 polymer ?
#
loop_
_entity_poly.entity_id
_entity_poly.type
_entity_poly.pdbx_seq_one_letter_code
_entity_poly.pdbx_strand_id
1 'polypeptide(L)'
;MNVTNSWWQEGLRLYPPTKRIHRAVPTEYTNAYAVVAADVEWCHRNGCIWGPDALKFRPSRFRTEREPGEYDAPLTDDMRHAFMPFGVGKHQCPTASKFSYRAIIILVVALAEKLGTRESGAKMRFDDAVLDGNLEALLPSGRMDMEGWKLEMRDESA
;
A
#
# COMPACT_ATOMS: atom_id res chain seq x y z
N MET A 1 -22.98 7.13 6.62
CA MET A 1 -21.60 7.19 7.12
C MET A 1 -20.68 7.34 5.93
N ASN A 2 -20.11 8.52 5.73
CA ASN A 2 -19.08 8.74 4.72
C ASN A 2 -17.77 8.11 5.24
N VAL A 3 -17.57 6.82 5.00
CA VAL A 3 -16.26 6.21 5.24
C VAL A 3 -15.35 6.73 4.15
N THR A 4 -14.55 7.76 4.45
CA THR A 4 -13.41 8.17 3.64
C THR A 4 -12.41 7.02 3.66
N ASN A 5 -12.58 6.08 2.73
CA ASN A 5 -11.75 4.87 2.60
C ASN A 5 -10.33 5.25 2.21
N SER A 6 -9.52 5.68 3.16
CA SER A 6 -8.14 6.15 2.96
C SER A 6 -7.11 5.01 3.11
N TRP A 7 -7.52 3.90 3.71
CA TRP A 7 -6.67 2.75 4.01
C TRP A 7 -6.21 2.00 2.75
N TRP A 8 -7.01 1.93 1.70
CA TRP A 8 -6.59 1.24 0.46
C TRP A 8 -5.51 2.04 -0.27
N GLN A 9 -5.56 3.38 -0.20
CA GLN A 9 -4.54 4.24 -0.78
C GLN A 9 -3.21 4.04 -0.05
N GLU A 10 -3.26 4.02 1.28
CA GLU A 10 -2.07 3.77 2.09
C GLU A 10 -1.50 2.36 1.89
N GLY A 11 -2.36 1.36 1.76
CA GLY A 11 -1.96 -0.02 1.43
C GLY A 11 -1.25 -0.09 0.08
N LEU A 12 -1.82 0.53 -0.96
CA LEU A 12 -1.21 0.56 -2.28
C LEU A 12 0.07 1.41 -2.36
N ARG A 13 0.21 2.42 -1.49
CA ARG A 13 1.45 3.19 -1.35
C ARG A 13 2.56 2.32 -0.75
N LEU A 14 2.30 1.65 0.36
CA LEU A 14 3.31 0.82 0.99
C LEU A 14 3.61 -0.46 0.21
N TYR A 15 2.60 -1.04 -0.45
CA TYR A 15 2.70 -2.33 -1.13
C TYR A 15 2.17 -2.24 -2.57
N PRO A 16 2.84 -1.47 -3.46
CA PRO A 16 2.38 -1.33 -4.83
C PRO A 16 2.51 -2.67 -5.58
N PRO A 17 1.46 -3.12 -6.30
CA PRO A 17 1.51 -4.36 -7.09
C PRO A 17 2.62 -4.34 -8.16
N THR A 18 2.93 -3.16 -8.68
CA THR A 18 4.00 -2.93 -9.66
C THR A 18 5.06 -2.03 -9.06
N LYS A 19 6.14 -2.63 -8.53
CA LYS A 19 7.25 -1.90 -7.89
C LYS A 19 8.11 -1.12 -8.90
N ARG A 20 8.24 -1.63 -10.12
CA ARG A 20 9.07 -1.05 -11.19
C ARG A 20 8.32 -1.03 -12.52
N ILE A 21 8.42 0.08 -13.24
CA ILE A 21 7.83 0.25 -14.57
C ILE A 21 8.95 0.44 -15.59
N HIS A 22 9.15 -0.55 -16.46
CA HIS A 22 10.23 -0.56 -17.44
C HIS A 22 9.82 0.05 -18.78
N ARG A 23 10.74 0.78 -19.43
CA ARG A 23 10.57 1.33 -20.78
C ARG A 23 11.86 1.20 -21.57
N ALA A 24 11.74 0.87 -22.85
CA ALA A 24 12.83 0.95 -23.80
C ALA A 24 12.89 2.38 -24.36
N VAL A 25 14.06 3.02 -24.29
CA VAL A 25 14.32 4.35 -24.83
C VAL A 25 15.42 4.26 -25.90
N PRO A 26 15.28 4.95 -27.05
CA PRO A 26 16.34 5.01 -28.04
C PRO A 26 17.61 5.62 -27.43
N THR A 27 18.77 5.06 -27.79
CA THR A 27 20.04 5.71 -27.47
C THR A 27 20.38 6.71 -28.58
N GLU A 28 20.89 7.89 -28.22
CA GLU A 28 21.07 9.02 -29.16
C GLU A 28 22.01 8.72 -30.33
N TYR A 29 22.81 7.64 -30.27
CA TYR A 29 23.91 7.38 -31.21
C TYR A 29 23.95 5.96 -31.79
N THR A 30 23.02 5.07 -31.42
CA THR A 30 22.97 3.71 -31.98
C THR A 30 21.53 3.28 -32.22
N ASN A 31 21.28 2.34 -33.15
CA ASN A 31 19.98 1.65 -33.28
C ASN A 31 19.67 0.71 -32.08
N ALA A 32 20.39 0.84 -30.96
CA ALA A 32 20.14 0.09 -29.74
C ALA A 32 19.20 0.87 -28.80
N TYR A 33 18.48 0.11 -27.98
CA TYR A 33 17.60 0.62 -26.94
C TYR A 33 18.23 0.43 -25.56
N ALA A 34 18.15 1.45 -24.71
CA ALA A 34 18.40 1.33 -23.29
C ALA A 34 17.09 1.03 -22.56
N VAL A 35 17.13 0.18 -21.52
CA VAL A 35 15.97 -0.07 -20.65
C VAL A 35 16.11 0.81 -19.41
N VAL A 36 15.15 1.71 -19.23
CA VAL A 36 15.00 2.52 -18.01
C VAL A 36 13.86 1.98 -17.16
N ALA A 37 13.93 2.17 -15.85
CA ALA A 37 12.88 1.77 -14.92
C ALA A 37 12.51 2.93 -14.00
N ALA A 38 11.21 3.23 -13.91
CA ALA A 38 10.70 4.05 -12.82
C ALA A 38 10.56 3.18 -11.56
N ASP A 39 11.14 3.61 -10.44
CA ASP A 39 11.04 2.91 -9.16
C ASP A 39 9.84 3.45 -8.36
N VAL A 40 8.70 2.79 -8.53
CA VAL A 40 7.42 3.17 -7.91
C VAL A 40 7.48 2.97 -6.40
N GLU A 41 8.04 1.85 -5.95
CA GLU A 41 8.16 1.51 -4.54
C GLU A 41 9.04 2.53 -3.80
N TRP A 42 10.15 2.94 -4.39
CA TRP A 42 10.99 3.99 -3.83
C TRP A 42 10.25 5.32 -3.73
N CYS A 43 9.60 5.78 -4.81
CA CYS A 43 8.80 7.02 -4.78
C CYS A 43 7.72 6.99 -3.70
N HIS A 44 7.11 5.84 -3.46
CA HIS A 44 6.05 5.69 -2.46
C HIS A 44 6.58 5.62 -1.03
N ARG A 45 7.82 5.17 -0.82
CA ARG A 45 8.43 4.97 0.51
C ARG A 45 9.48 6.03 0.87
N ASN A 46 9.75 6.98 -0.02
CA ASN A 46 10.78 8.00 0.19
C ASN A 46 10.37 8.98 1.30
N GLY A 47 11.18 9.06 2.37
CA GLY A 47 10.97 9.94 3.50
C GLY A 47 11.07 11.44 3.20
N CYS A 48 11.76 11.85 2.12
CA CYS A 48 11.77 13.23 1.65
C CYS A 48 10.41 13.67 1.08
N ILE A 49 9.63 12.71 0.54
CA ILE A 49 8.30 12.99 -0.04
C ILE A 49 7.20 12.77 1.00
N TRP A 50 7.29 11.67 1.75
CA TRP A 50 6.22 11.19 2.63
C TRP A 50 6.45 11.50 4.12
N GLY A 51 7.59 12.07 4.48
CA GLY A 51 7.97 12.38 5.86
C GLY A 51 8.70 11.24 6.59
N PRO A 52 9.10 11.46 7.85
CA PRO A 52 9.87 10.48 8.63
C PRO A 52 9.11 9.18 8.92
N ASP A 53 7.78 9.19 8.78
CA ASP A 53 6.91 8.03 8.94
C ASP A 53 6.47 7.41 7.60
N ALA A 54 7.22 7.64 6.52
CA ALA A 54 6.95 7.09 5.20
C ALA A 54 6.77 5.57 5.17
N LEU A 55 7.39 4.83 6.09
CA LEU A 55 7.26 3.38 6.15
C LEU A 55 6.13 2.89 7.07
N LYS A 56 5.45 3.79 7.78
CA LYS A 56 4.32 3.45 8.65
C LYS A 56 3.02 3.43 7.87
N PHE A 57 2.13 2.50 8.23
CA PHE A 57 0.77 2.44 7.68
C PHE A 57 -0.10 3.51 8.36
N ARG A 58 -0.24 4.67 7.72
CA ARG A 58 -0.99 5.82 8.24
C ARG A 58 -2.06 6.30 7.26
N PRO A 59 -3.24 5.65 7.21
CA PRO A 59 -4.33 6.03 6.31
C PRO A 59 -4.78 7.49 6.42
N SER A 60 -4.65 8.12 7.60
CA SER A 60 -5.06 9.51 7.82
C SER A 60 -4.49 10.48 6.78
N ARG A 61 -3.31 10.19 6.21
CA ARG A 61 -2.66 11.05 5.20
C ARG A 61 -3.49 11.27 3.94
N PHE A 62 -4.41 10.35 3.63
CA PHE A 62 -5.26 10.43 2.44
C PHE A 62 -6.69 10.93 2.76
N ARG A 63 -6.98 11.30 4.02
CA ARG A 63 -8.30 11.83 4.38
C ARG A 63 -8.50 13.22 3.78
N THR A 64 -9.66 13.40 3.16
CA THR A 64 -10.10 14.69 2.60
C THR A 64 -10.83 15.54 3.63
N GLU A 65 -11.51 14.89 4.57
CA GLU A 65 -12.21 15.51 5.70
C GLU A 65 -11.32 15.39 6.95
N ARG A 66 -11.14 16.50 7.67
CA ARG A 66 -10.35 16.54 8.90
C ARG A 66 -11.29 16.55 10.09
N GLU A 67 -11.03 15.67 11.04
CA GLU A 67 -11.71 15.74 12.34
C GLU A 67 -11.23 16.99 13.11
N PRO A 68 -12.10 17.63 13.91
CA PRO A 68 -11.69 18.73 14.77
C PRO A 68 -10.53 18.31 15.70
N GLY A 69 -9.38 18.96 15.57
CA GLY A 69 -8.17 18.66 16.35
C GLY A 69 -7.14 17.76 15.64
N GLU A 70 -7.41 17.29 14.42
CA GLU A 70 -6.43 16.59 13.59
C GLU A 70 -5.62 17.60 12.75
N TYR A 71 -4.31 17.67 12.97
CA TYR A 71 -3.41 18.66 12.35
C TYR A 71 -2.62 18.11 11.15
N ASP A 72 -3.01 16.95 10.60
CA ASP A 72 -2.34 16.39 9.44
C ASP A 72 -2.42 17.38 8.26
N ALA A 73 -1.25 17.73 7.72
CA ALA A 73 -1.14 18.56 6.54
C ALA A 73 -1.82 17.86 5.35
N PRO A 74 -2.46 18.62 4.44
CA PRO A 74 -3.00 18.00 3.22
C PRO A 74 -1.84 17.42 2.40
N LEU A 75 -2.12 16.44 1.54
CA LEU A 75 -1.11 15.94 0.61
C LEU A 75 -0.46 17.10 -0.14
N THR A 76 0.86 17.07 -0.26
CA THR A 76 1.61 18.01 -1.10
C THR A 76 1.48 17.60 -2.57
N ASP A 77 1.90 18.48 -3.49
CA ASP A 77 1.96 18.12 -4.91
C ASP A 77 2.97 17.00 -5.17
N ASP A 78 4.10 16.98 -4.46
CA ASP A 78 5.09 15.90 -4.58
C ASP A 78 4.51 14.55 -4.16
N MET A 79 3.74 14.51 -3.06
CA MET A 79 3.03 13.29 -2.63
C MET A 79 2.02 12.83 -3.69
N ARG A 80 1.25 13.77 -4.28
CA ARG A 80 0.30 13.46 -5.36
C ARG A 80 0.99 12.89 -6.59
N HIS A 81 2.11 13.47 -7.01
CA HIS A 81 2.87 13.00 -8.16
C HIS A 81 3.60 11.67 -7.89
N ALA A 82 4.06 11.45 -6.66
CA ALA A 82 4.69 10.20 -6.27
C ALA A 82 3.68 9.03 -6.21
N PHE A 83 2.41 9.30 -5.85
CA PHE A 83 1.39 8.28 -5.71
C PHE A 83 0.87 7.75 -7.06
N MET A 84 1.57 6.75 -7.58
CA MET A 84 1.29 6.09 -8.88
C MET A 84 1.08 4.56 -8.79
N PRO A 85 0.20 4.03 -7.90
CA PRO A 85 0.03 2.59 -7.72
C PRO A 85 -0.52 1.86 -8.96
N PHE A 86 -1.07 2.61 -9.91
CA PHE A 86 -1.62 2.12 -11.17
C PHE A 86 -0.88 2.66 -12.40
N GLY A 87 0.33 3.18 -12.21
CA GLY A 87 1.08 3.90 -13.25
C GLY A 87 0.47 5.27 -13.58
N VAL A 88 1.03 5.93 -14.60
CA VAL A 88 0.67 7.29 -15.00
C VAL A 88 0.66 7.46 -16.53
N GLY A 89 -0.05 8.48 -17.00
CA GLY A 89 -0.07 8.91 -18.40
C GLY A 89 -0.66 7.85 -19.35
N LYS A 90 -0.13 7.79 -20.57
CA LYS A 90 -0.65 6.93 -21.65
C LYS A 90 -0.65 5.42 -21.38
N HIS A 91 0.09 4.97 -20.35
CA HIS A 91 0.19 3.57 -19.96
C HIS A 91 -0.36 3.33 -18.54
N GLN A 92 -1.18 4.25 -18.02
CA GLN A 92 -1.90 4.03 -16.76
C GLN A 92 -2.85 2.85 -16.89
N CYS A 93 -3.00 2.08 -15.80
CA CYS A 93 -3.92 0.95 -15.74
C CYS A 93 -5.34 1.40 -16.15
N PRO A 94 -5.97 0.75 -17.15
CA PRO A 94 -7.30 1.14 -17.65
C PRO A 94 -8.41 1.11 -16.58
N THR A 95 -8.21 0.33 -15.52
CA THR A 95 -9.21 0.11 -14.46
C THR A 95 -8.95 0.93 -13.19
N ALA A 96 -7.89 1.76 -13.16
CA ALA A 96 -7.45 2.51 -11.99
C ALA A 96 -8.57 3.33 -11.33
N SER A 97 -9.37 4.03 -12.13
CA SER A 97 -10.45 4.91 -11.67
C SER A 97 -11.83 4.23 -11.58
N LYS A 98 -11.92 2.93 -11.87
CA LYS A 98 -13.20 2.23 -12.00
C LYS A 98 -13.33 1.06 -11.03
N PHE A 99 -12.60 -0.01 -11.31
CA PHE A 99 -12.83 -1.32 -10.68
C PHE A 99 -11.80 -1.66 -9.62
N SER A 100 -10.52 -1.33 -9.88
CA SER A 100 -9.40 -1.84 -9.08
C SER A 100 -9.53 -1.52 -7.59
N TYR A 101 -9.78 -0.25 -7.24
CA TYR A 101 -9.92 0.15 -5.85
C TYR A 101 -11.19 -0.44 -5.21
N ARG A 102 -12.28 -0.62 -5.96
CA ARG A 102 -13.53 -1.22 -5.44
C ARG A 102 -13.34 -2.69 -5.09
N ALA A 103 -12.63 -3.44 -5.93
CA ALA A 103 -12.33 -4.85 -5.67
C ALA A 103 -11.46 -5.01 -4.42
N ILE A 104 -10.43 -4.16 -4.26
CA ILE A 104 -9.62 -4.11 -3.03
C ILE A 104 -10.51 -3.78 -1.82
N ILE A 105 -11.39 -2.78 -1.95
CA ILE A 105 -12.27 -2.37 -0.86
C ILE A 105 -13.16 -3.52 -0.39
N ILE A 106 -13.86 -4.15 -1.33
CA ILE A 106 -14.79 -5.25 -1.04
C ILE A 106 -14.05 -6.42 -0.40
N LEU A 107 -12.89 -6.81 -0.94
CA LEU A 107 -12.12 -7.92 -0.41
C LEU A 107 -11.68 -7.68 1.04
N VAL A 108 -11.08 -6.52 1.31
CA VAL A 108 -10.57 -6.23 2.67
C VAL A 108 -11.72 -6.05 3.66
N VAL A 109 -12.84 -5.44 3.26
CA VAL A 109 -14.03 -5.34 4.13
C VAL A 109 -14.58 -6.73 4.43
N ALA A 110 -14.73 -7.61 3.42
CA ALA A 110 -15.21 -8.97 3.64
C ALA A 110 -14.26 -9.77 4.55
N LEU A 111 -12.95 -9.62 4.39
CA LEU A 111 -11.95 -10.23 5.28
C LEU A 111 -12.05 -9.65 6.70
N ALA A 112 -12.22 -8.33 6.85
CA ALA A 112 -12.37 -7.70 8.16
C ALA A 112 -13.69 -8.09 8.86
N GLU A 113 -14.78 -8.25 8.13
CA GLU A 113 -16.06 -8.71 8.70
C GLU A 113 -16.00 -10.18 9.15
N LYS A 114 -15.27 -11.04 8.43
CA LYS A 114 -15.20 -12.47 8.74
C LYS A 114 -14.07 -12.85 9.68
N LEU A 115 -12.94 -12.15 9.58
CA LEU A 115 -11.70 -12.46 10.28
C LEU A 115 -11.28 -11.34 11.23
N GLY A 116 -12.09 -10.30 11.39
CA GLY A 116 -11.77 -9.09 12.15
C GLY A 116 -11.25 -9.38 13.55
N THR A 117 -9.98 -9.08 13.77
CA THR A 117 -9.18 -9.54 14.91
C THR A 117 -9.74 -9.14 16.28
N ARG A 118 -10.50 -8.05 16.36
CA ARG A 118 -11.05 -7.55 17.63
C ARG A 118 -12.27 -8.33 18.13
N GLU A 119 -13.16 -8.74 17.23
CA GLU A 119 -14.39 -9.45 17.59
C GLU A 119 -14.27 -10.96 17.37
N SER A 120 -13.60 -11.39 16.29
CA SER A 120 -13.30 -12.81 16.03
C SER A 120 -12.20 -13.36 16.94
N GLY A 121 -11.39 -12.47 17.55
CA GLY A 121 -10.20 -12.85 18.31
C GLY A 121 -9.09 -13.46 17.44
N ALA A 122 -9.22 -13.44 16.11
CA ALA A 122 -8.22 -13.97 15.20
C ALA A 122 -6.93 -13.16 15.29
N LYS A 123 -5.79 -13.84 15.23
CA LYS A 123 -4.45 -13.24 15.26
C LYS A 123 -3.67 -13.71 14.04
N MET A 124 -3.01 -12.76 13.37
CA MET A 124 -2.03 -13.09 12.35
C MET A 124 -0.70 -13.38 13.04
N ARG A 125 -0.05 -14.46 12.64
CA ARG A 125 1.29 -14.85 13.06
C ARG A 125 2.19 -14.91 11.83
N PHE A 126 3.29 -14.19 11.86
CA PHE A 126 4.20 -14.02 10.72
C PHE A 126 5.35 -15.04 10.73
N ASP A 127 5.51 -15.80 11.82
CA ASP A 127 6.66 -16.70 12.04
C ASP A 127 8.00 -15.95 12.04
N ASP A 128 7.94 -14.69 12.50
CA ASP A 128 9.06 -13.77 12.60
C ASP A 128 8.88 -12.97 13.89
N ALA A 129 9.82 -13.11 14.83
CA ALA A 129 9.71 -12.51 16.16
C ALA A 129 9.67 -10.97 16.13
N VAL A 130 10.24 -10.33 15.10
CA VAL A 130 10.20 -8.88 14.93
C VAL A 130 8.82 -8.45 14.46
N LEU A 131 8.27 -9.13 13.45
CA LEU A 131 6.93 -8.81 12.92
C LEU A 131 5.83 -9.15 13.93
N ASP A 132 5.94 -10.29 14.61
CA ASP A 132 4.99 -10.71 15.66
C ASP A 132 5.05 -9.78 16.89
N GLY A 133 6.21 -9.18 17.17
CA GLY A 133 6.41 -8.24 18.28
C GLY A 133 6.13 -6.77 17.95
N ASN A 134 5.99 -6.41 16.67
CA ASN A 134 5.84 -5.03 16.23
C ASN A 134 4.86 -4.89 15.06
N LEU A 135 3.61 -4.54 15.38
CA LEU A 135 2.55 -4.33 14.38
C LEU A 135 2.80 -3.13 13.45
N GLU A 136 3.73 -2.24 13.80
CA GLU A 136 4.12 -1.08 12.97
C GLU A 136 5.30 -1.39 12.04
N ALA A 137 5.85 -2.61 12.11
CA ALA A 137 6.94 -3.02 11.24
C ALA A 137 6.45 -3.07 9.78
N LEU A 138 7.32 -2.62 8.86
CA LEU A 138 7.06 -2.77 7.44
C LEU A 138 7.06 -4.25 7.09
N LEU A 139 5.96 -4.74 6.52
CA LEU A 139 5.85 -6.13 6.12
C LEU A 139 6.75 -6.39 4.89
N PRO A 140 7.34 -7.58 4.79
CA PRO A 140 7.99 -8.00 3.57
C PRO A 140 6.96 -8.14 2.45
N SER A 141 7.41 -7.96 1.20
CA SER A 141 6.54 -7.92 0.02
C SER A 141 7.03 -8.78 -1.13
N GLY A 142 7.97 -9.70 -0.85
CA GLY A 142 8.35 -10.77 -1.76
C GLY A 142 7.31 -11.89 -1.74
N ARG A 143 7.15 -12.57 -2.88
CA ARG A 143 6.19 -13.66 -3.05
C ARG A 143 6.37 -14.77 -2.02
N MET A 144 7.63 -15.11 -1.72
CA MET A 144 7.99 -16.21 -0.82
C MET A 144 8.01 -15.77 0.65
N ASP A 145 8.08 -14.46 0.93
CA ASP A 145 8.26 -13.92 2.28
C ASP A 145 7.00 -14.11 3.15
N MET A 146 5.88 -14.50 2.55
CA MET A 146 4.57 -14.65 3.21
C MET A 146 4.18 -16.13 3.44
N GLU A 147 5.00 -17.10 3.02
CA GLU A 147 4.64 -18.53 3.07
C GLU A 147 4.47 -19.08 4.49
N GLY A 148 5.15 -18.47 5.48
CA GLY A 148 5.05 -18.86 6.89
C GLY A 148 3.85 -18.29 7.64
N TRP A 149 3.10 -17.36 7.02
CA TRP A 149 2.08 -16.59 7.72
C TRP A 149 0.83 -17.42 8.00
N LYS A 150 0.34 -17.34 9.23
CA LYS A 150 -0.78 -18.14 9.72
C LYS A 150 -1.82 -17.25 10.39
N LEU A 151 -3.09 -17.56 10.14
CA LEU A 151 -4.19 -17.01 10.90
C LEU A 151 -4.57 -17.98 12.01
N GLU A 152 -4.39 -17.57 13.26
CA GLU A 152 -4.79 -18.32 14.45
C GLU A 152 -6.14 -17.78 14.92
N MET A 153 -7.18 -18.60 14.91
CA MET A 153 -8.50 -18.24 15.43
C MET A 153 -8.51 -18.41 16.96
N ARG A 154 -9.37 -17.68 17.67
CA ARG A 154 -9.57 -17.90 19.10
C ARG A 154 -10.15 -19.30 19.32
N ASP A 155 -9.51 -20.12 20.15
CA ASP A 155 -10.07 -21.42 20.53
C ASP A 155 -11.45 -21.22 21.18
N GLU A 156 -12.48 -21.82 20.60
CA GLU A 156 -13.85 -21.83 21.14
C GLU A 156 -14.00 -22.75 22.38
N SER A 157 -12.88 -23.16 23.01
CA SER A 157 -12.82 -24.19 24.06
C SER A 157 -12.65 -23.65 25.48
N ALA A 158 -12.87 -22.35 25.73
CA ALA A 158 -12.70 -21.74 27.06
C ALA A 158 -13.89 -20.87 27.46
#